data_AF-A0AAU4DT28-F1
#
_entry.id   AF-A0AAU4DT28-F1
#
_cell.length_a   1.000
_cell.length_b   1.000
_cell.length_c   1.000
_cell.angle_alpha   90.00
_cell.angle_beta   90.00
_cell.angle_gamma   90.00
#
_symmetry.space_group_name_H-M   'P 1'
#
loop_
_entity.id
_entity.type
_entity.pdbx_description
1 polymer ?
#
loop_
_entity_poly.entity_id
_entity_poly.type
_entity_poly.pdbx_seq_one_letter_code
_entity_poly.pdbx_strand_id
1 'polypeptide(L)'
;MSIFRKLRNSGPRLVPELDDRNLGRVRKQLDSPPMPGLTDIQVDQVERVIQDAGNDWDRRTHRFSVLAESAADSGLARCWLRRRPRSADALVFSSWVELVRGRQAGGMENARSAADDCYRAAELQPNDPTPWVVLLGMLRLLRCNQQDVFKVWHEVTTRDAWHREAHFQMLRYLSPEECGSHSQLLDFVDSVRSRIPAATPAVPVVGLELAAAVDHHHRTVARGGVNALLARRQWATARAETALQRALTDWPTPGRLGHATALADLNMLAYALVQANRLPDAAEVFRAVGGTVTPWPWGLDGDPVQQFASWQAQVLR
;
A
#
# COMPACT_ATOMS: atom_id res chain seq x y z
N MET A 1 -18.29 2.72 -34.52
CA MET A 1 -18.19 3.16 -33.10
C MET A 1 -19.21 2.39 -32.27
N SER A 2 -18.76 1.46 -31.45
CA SER A 2 -19.34 1.13 -30.13
C SER A 2 -18.42 0.10 -29.48
N ILE A 3 -17.38 0.58 -28.80
CA ILE A 3 -16.41 -0.22 -28.05
C ILE A 3 -16.90 -0.27 -26.61
N PHE A 4 -17.99 -1.01 -26.37
CA PHE A 4 -18.35 -1.47 -25.02
C PHE A 4 -18.02 -2.95 -24.95
N ARG A 5 -16.73 -3.23 -24.77
CA ARG A 5 -16.26 -4.55 -24.40
C ARG A 5 -16.82 -4.85 -23.02
N LYS A 6 -17.89 -5.67 -22.97
CA LYS A 6 -18.36 -6.35 -21.75
C LYS A 6 -17.14 -6.86 -20.99
N LEU A 7 -16.75 -6.17 -19.93
CA LEU A 7 -15.87 -6.74 -18.91
C LEU A 7 -16.62 -7.95 -18.40
N ARG A 8 -16.12 -9.13 -18.76
CA ARG A 8 -16.61 -10.42 -18.27
C ARG A 8 -16.56 -10.31 -16.74
N ASN A 9 -17.74 -10.17 -16.12
CA ASN A 9 -17.92 -9.95 -14.69
C ASN A 9 -17.34 -11.16 -13.97
N SER A 10 -16.04 -11.09 -13.69
CA SER A 10 -15.35 -12.05 -12.87
C SER A 10 -15.68 -11.64 -11.45
N GLY A 11 -16.11 -12.57 -10.60
CA GLY A 11 -16.42 -12.26 -9.21
C GLY A 11 -15.24 -11.59 -8.47
N PRO A 12 -15.48 -11.10 -7.23
CA PRO A 12 -14.44 -10.52 -6.39
C PRO A 12 -13.18 -11.36 -6.34
N ARG A 13 -12.02 -10.73 -6.51
CA ARG A 13 -10.70 -11.40 -6.47
C ARG A 13 -9.61 -10.45 -6.00
N LEU A 14 -8.54 -11.02 -5.45
CA LEU A 14 -7.33 -10.27 -5.15
C LEU A 14 -6.65 -9.82 -6.45
N VAL A 15 -6.37 -8.51 -6.53
CA VAL A 15 -5.66 -7.90 -7.65
C VAL A 15 -4.56 -6.99 -7.09
N PRO A 16 -3.37 -7.54 -6.76
CA PRO A 16 -2.26 -6.76 -6.21
C PRO A 16 -1.85 -5.58 -7.10
N GLU A 17 -1.95 -5.73 -8.42
CA GLU A 17 -1.64 -4.69 -9.41
C GLU A 17 -2.70 -3.58 -9.52
N LEU A 18 -3.85 -3.73 -8.84
CA LEU A 18 -4.99 -2.82 -8.89
C LEU A 18 -5.43 -2.52 -10.34
N ASP A 19 -5.39 -1.26 -10.76
CA ASP A 19 -5.74 -0.80 -12.11
C ASP A 19 -4.54 -0.70 -13.06
N ASP A 20 -3.31 -0.98 -12.59
CA ASP A 20 -2.11 -0.98 -13.41
C ASP A 20 -2.03 -2.26 -14.28
N ARG A 21 -2.61 -2.15 -15.48
CA ARG A 21 -2.66 -3.25 -16.44
C ARG A 21 -1.29 -3.71 -16.93
N ASN A 22 -0.30 -2.82 -16.97
CA ASN A 22 1.05 -3.19 -17.42
C ASN A 22 1.75 -4.00 -16.34
N LEU A 23 1.67 -3.54 -15.09
CA LEU A 23 2.13 -4.29 -13.91
C LEU A 23 1.47 -5.67 -13.83
N GLY A 24 0.13 -5.75 -14.01
CA GLY A 24 -0.60 -7.01 -13.98
C GLY A 24 -0.18 -8.02 -15.05
N ARG A 25 0.27 -7.56 -16.22
CA ARG A 25 0.80 -8.45 -17.27
C ARG A 25 2.16 -9.02 -16.88
N VAL A 26 3.07 -8.16 -16.42
CA VAL A 26 4.43 -8.57 -16.00
C VAL A 26 4.35 -9.50 -14.79
N ARG A 27 3.53 -9.17 -13.79
CA ARG A 27 3.32 -10.00 -12.60
C ARG A 27 2.92 -11.44 -12.95
N LYS A 28 1.92 -11.61 -13.81
CA LYS A 28 1.46 -12.96 -14.25
C LYS A 28 2.52 -13.77 -14.98
N GLN A 29 3.49 -13.11 -15.61
CA GLN A 29 4.61 -13.78 -16.26
C GLN A 29 5.67 -14.25 -15.26
N LEU A 30 5.75 -13.64 -14.08
CA LEU A 30 6.61 -14.11 -12.98
C LEU A 30 6.09 -15.41 -12.35
N ASP A 31 4.78 -15.64 -12.40
CA ASP A 31 4.14 -16.88 -11.93
C ASP A 31 4.42 -18.10 -12.85
N SER A 32 5.06 -17.88 -14.01
CA SER A 32 5.37 -18.95 -14.97
C SER A 32 6.55 -19.81 -14.48
N PRO A 33 6.51 -21.14 -14.67
CA PRO A 33 7.57 -22.03 -14.23
C PRO A 33 8.93 -21.65 -14.84
N PRO A 34 10.04 -21.81 -14.11
CA PRO A 34 11.36 -21.39 -14.57
C PRO A 34 11.80 -22.21 -15.79
N MET A 35 12.09 -21.52 -16.89
CA MET A 35 12.64 -22.09 -18.13
C MET A 35 13.99 -21.44 -18.47
N PRO A 36 14.93 -22.15 -19.12
CA PRO A 36 16.20 -21.57 -19.55
C PRO A 36 16.00 -20.32 -20.43
N GLY A 37 16.69 -19.21 -20.12
CA GLY A 37 16.58 -17.94 -20.85
C GLY A 37 15.35 -17.09 -20.49
N LEU A 38 14.36 -17.64 -19.78
CA LEU A 38 13.15 -16.91 -19.38
C LEU A 38 13.46 -15.80 -18.37
N THR A 39 14.42 -16.03 -17.47
CA THR A 39 14.81 -15.06 -16.44
C THR A 39 15.34 -13.75 -17.04
N ASP A 40 15.98 -13.80 -18.21
CA ASP A 40 16.55 -12.62 -18.87
C ASP A 40 15.43 -11.74 -19.42
N ILE A 41 14.47 -12.39 -20.07
CA ILE A 41 13.25 -11.76 -20.54
C ILE A 41 12.44 -11.17 -19.36
N GLN A 42 12.33 -11.90 -18.25
CA GLN A 42 11.65 -11.43 -17.04
C GLN A 42 12.35 -10.21 -16.43
N VAL A 43 13.69 -10.20 -16.37
CA VAL A 43 14.45 -9.03 -15.91
C VAL A 43 14.19 -7.82 -16.78
N ASP A 44 14.27 -7.94 -18.11
CA ASP A 44 14.04 -6.83 -19.03
C ASP A 44 12.59 -6.30 -18.96
N GLN A 45 11.62 -7.19 -18.74
CA GLN A 45 10.21 -6.82 -18.58
C GLN A 45 9.95 -6.08 -17.26
N VAL A 46 10.53 -6.55 -16.15
CA VAL A 46 10.45 -5.91 -14.84
C VAL A 46 11.14 -4.54 -14.87
N GLU A 47 12.33 -4.46 -15.43
CA GLU A 47 13.07 -3.19 -15.58
C GLU A 47 12.26 -2.19 -16.40
N ARG A 48 11.71 -2.61 -17.55
CA ARG A 48 10.89 -1.74 -18.40
C ARG A 48 9.64 -1.22 -17.68
N VAL A 49 8.87 -2.10 -17.02
CA VAL A 49 7.63 -1.64 -16.35
C VAL A 49 7.94 -0.70 -15.18
N ILE A 50 9.07 -0.86 -14.50
CA ILE A 50 9.51 0.06 -13.45
C ILE A 50 9.94 1.41 -14.06
N GLN A 51 10.71 1.40 -15.14
CA GLN A 51 11.18 2.61 -15.83
C GLN A 51 10.05 3.40 -16.50
N ASP A 52 9.01 2.72 -16.99
CA ASP A 52 7.82 3.34 -17.59
C ASP A 52 7.06 4.27 -16.62
N ALA A 53 7.27 4.14 -15.31
CA ALA A 53 6.68 5.06 -14.32
C ALA A 53 7.43 6.42 -14.28
N GLY A 54 8.66 6.49 -14.80
CA GLY A 54 9.50 7.68 -14.74
C GLY A 54 9.62 8.20 -13.30
N ASN A 55 9.25 9.47 -13.11
CA ASN A 55 9.27 10.16 -11.81
C ASN A 55 7.91 10.13 -11.09
N ASP A 56 6.93 9.33 -11.54
CA ASP A 56 5.73 9.02 -10.76
C ASP A 56 6.13 8.08 -9.62
N TRP A 57 6.67 8.66 -8.54
CA TRP A 57 7.25 7.91 -7.42
C TRP A 57 6.23 7.00 -6.71
N ASP A 58 4.97 7.44 -6.61
CA ASP A 58 3.89 6.63 -6.05
C ASP A 58 3.66 5.36 -6.90
N ARG A 59 3.54 5.51 -8.22
CA ARG A 59 3.38 4.37 -9.14
C ARG A 59 4.61 3.50 -9.21
N ARG A 60 5.80 4.09 -9.24
CA ARG A 60 7.07 3.38 -9.26
C ARG A 60 7.22 2.51 -8.01
N THR A 61 6.99 3.08 -6.83
CA THR A 61 7.01 2.33 -5.56
C THR A 61 5.93 1.24 -5.52
N HIS A 62 4.72 1.51 -5.99
CA HIS A 62 3.68 0.48 -6.09
C HIS A 62 4.14 -0.71 -6.95
N ARG A 63 4.72 -0.44 -8.14
CA ARG A 63 5.25 -1.48 -9.02
C ARG A 63 6.37 -2.29 -8.38
N PHE A 64 7.34 -1.63 -7.72
CA PHE A 64 8.37 -2.32 -6.95
C PHE A 64 7.75 -3.25 -5.90
N SER A 65 6.80 -2.75 -5.11
CA SER A 65 6.17 -3.53 -4.04
C SER A 65 5.48 -4.80 -4.53
N VAL A 66 4.69 -4.69 -5.60
CA VAL A 66 3.93 -5.82 -6.16
C VAL A 66 4.84 -6.86 -6.82
N LEU A 67 5.86 -6.40 -7.55
CA LEU A 67 6.81 -7.30 -8.22
C LEU A 67 7.74 -7.97 -7.22
N ALA A 68 8.15 -7.29 -6.15
CA ALA A 68 8.98 -7.86 -5.11
C ALA A 68 8.24 -8.95 -4.32
N GLU A 69 6.96 -8.75 -3.99
CA GLU A 69 6.11 -9.81 -3.40
C GLU A 69 6.04 -11.05 -4.28
N SER A 70 5.88 -10.87 -5.60
CA SER A 70 5.81 -11.98 -6.55
C SER A 70 7.17 -12.66 -6.79
N ALA A 71 8.26 -11.93 -6.57
CA ALA A 71 9.62 -12.42 -6.77
C ALA A 71 10.29 -12.97 -5.50
N ALA A 72 9.62 -12.89 -4.34
CA ALA A 72 10.20 -13.23 -3.03
C ALA A 72 10.79 -14.65 -3.00
N ASP A 73 10.09 -15.64 -3.56
CA ASP A 73 10.56 -17.04 -3.58
C ASP A 73 11.38 -17.40 -4.83
N SER A 74 11.69 -16.41 -5.67
CA SER A 74 12.38 -16.60 -6.94
C SER A 74 13.86 -16.20 -6.91
N GLY A 75 14.61 -16.62 -7.93
CA GLY A 75 15.98 -16.15 -8.18
C GLY A 75 16.08 -14.79 -8.89
N LEU A 76 14.97 -14.13 -9.20
CA LEU A 76 14.90 -12.99 -10.11
C LEU A 76 15.74 -11.80 -9.63
N ALA A 77 15.57 -11.36 -8.38
CA ALA A 77 16.30 -10.22 -7.82
C ALA A 77 17.82 -10.42 -7.86
N ARG A 78 18.28 -11.59 -7.40
CA ARG A 78 19.70 -11.98 -7.48
C ARG A 78 20.20 -12.00 -8.92
N CYS A 79 19.38 -12.46 -9.86
CA CYS A 79 19.75 -12.52 -11.26
C CYS A 79 19.87 -11.13 -11.90
N TRP A 80 18.93 -10.22 -11.61
CA TRP A 80 18.97 -8.84 -12.05
C TRP A 80 20.21 -8.12 -11.49
N LEU A 81 20.45 -8.21 -10.18
CA LEU A 81 21.56 -7.53 -9.53
C LEU A 81 22.93 -8.01 -10.05
N ARG A 82 23.11 -9.32 -10.28
CA ARG A 82 24.36 -9.84 -10.88
C ARG A 82 24.63 -9.28 -12.29
N ARG A 83 23.58 -9.06 -13.08
CA ARG A 83 23.70 -8.55 -14.46
C ARG A 83 23.90 -7.05 -14.50
N ARG A 84 23.27 -6.33 -13.57
CA ARG A 84 23.26 -4.87 -13.51
C ARG A 84 23.68 -4.39 -12.11
N PRO A 85 24.91 -4.67 -11.64
CA PRO A 85 25.35 -4.39 -10.25
C PRO A 85 25.47 -2.90 -9.91
N ARG A 86 25.33 -2.02 -10.92
CA ARG A 86 25.35 -0.56 -10.79
C ARG A 86 24.00 0.08 -11.20
N SER A 87 22.95 -0.72 -11.41
CA SER A 87 21.61 -0.19 -11.63
C SER A 87 20.95 0.11 -10.28
N ALA A 88 20.50 1.35 -10.09
CA ALA A 88 19.75 1.75 -8.90
C ALA A 88 18.48 0.90 -8.76
N ASP A 89 17.75 0.67 -9.86
CA ASP A 89 16.53 -0.13 -9.87
C ASP A 89 16.79 -1.58 -9.43
N ALA A 90 17.90 -2.19 -9.87
CA ALA A 90 18.27 -3.55 -9.46
C ALA A 90 18.63 -3.63 -7.97
N LEU A 91 19.32 -2.62 -7.44
CA LEU A 91 19.65 -2.51 -6.01
C LEU A 91 18.38 -2.36 -5.17
N VAL A 92 17.50 -1.42 -5.54
CA VAL A 92 16.21 -1.19 -4.86
C VAL A 92 15.34 -2.45 -4.90
N PHE A 93 15.22 -3.09 -6.07
CA PHE A 93 14.41 -4.31 -6.20
C PHE A 93 14.93 -5.44 -5.31
N SER A 94 16.25 -5.63 -5.25
CA SER A 94 16.89 -6.61 -4.38
C SER A 94 16.58 -6.33 -2.90
N SER A 95 16.78 -5.09 -2.44
CA SER A 95 16.47 -4.70 -1.06
C SER A 95 14.98 -4.80 -0.73
N TRP A 96 14.09 -4.52 -1.68
CA TRP A 96 12.65 -4.69 -1.49
C TRP A 96 12.26 -6.17 -1.35
N VAL A 97 12.84 -7.07 -2.16
CA VAL A 97 12.64 -8.52 -2.03
C VAL A 97 13.12 -9.02 -0.67
N GLU A 98 14.29 -8.57 -0.20
CA GLU A 98 14.77 -8.92 1.15
C GLU A 98 13.83 -8.39 2.24
N LEU A 99 13.27 -7.18 2.09
CA LEU A 99 12.27 -6.64 3.02
C LEU A 99 10.99 -7.49 3.04
N VAL A 100 10.51 -7.95 1.89
CA VAL A 100 9.35 -8.86 1.80
C VAL A 100 9.63 -10.17 2.54
N ARG A 101 10.75 -10.83 2.23
CA ARG A 101 11.18 -12.06 2.93
C ARG A 101 11.29 -11.81 4.43
N GLY A 102 11.85 -10.68 4.82
CA GLY A 102 11.99 -10.34 6.24
C GLY A 102 10.65 -10.17 6.95
N ARG A 103 9.64 -9.59 6.29
CA ARG A 103 8.28 -9.50 6.83
C ARG A 103 7.64 -10.88 6.99
N GLN A 104 7.84 -11.79 6.03
CA GLN A 104 7.32 -13.15 6.10
C GLN A 104 8.00 -13.98 7.22
N ALA A 105 9.30 -13.78 7.43
CA ALA A 105 10.09 -14.47 8.44
C ALA A 105 10.00 -13.85 9.84
N GLY A 106 9.49 -12.61 9.98
CA GLY A 106 9.45 -11.88 11.24
C GLY A 106 10.81 -11.29 11.67
N GLY A 107 11.77 -11.17 10.75
CA GLY A 107 13.13 -10.70 10.98
C GLY A 107 13.94 -10.72 9.69
N MET A 108 15.10 -10.04 9.66
CA MET A 108 15.85 -9.83 8.41
C MET A 108 17.33 -10.16 8.58
N GLU A 109 17.78 -11.29 8.02
CA GLU A 109 19.18 -11.75 8.11
C GLU A 109 20.14 -10.84 7.30
N ASN A 110 19.74 -10.46 6.08
CA ASN A 110 20.57 -9.66 5.17
C ASN A 110 20.37 -8.14 5.34
N ALA A 111 19.89 -7.68 6.50
CA ALA A 111 19.51 -6.28 6.72
C ALA A 111 20.63 -5.28 6.39
N ARG A 112 21.87 -5.57 6.78
CA ARG A 112 23.01 -4.69 6.49
C ARG A 112 23.26 -4.56 4.99
N SER A 113 23.35 -5.68 4.28
CA SER A 113 23.59 -5.68 2.82
C SER A 113 22.47 -4.97 2.07
N ALA A 114 21.22 -5.22 2.45
CA ALA A 114 20.07 -4.55 1.83
C ALA A 114 20.08 -3.03 2.08
N ALA A 115 20.53 -2.59 3.27
CA ALA A 115 20.65 -1.17 3.58
C ALA A 115 21.78 -0.52 2.76
N ASP A 116 22.94 -1.17 2.66
CA ASP A 116 24.07 -0.72 1.84
C ASP A 116 23.65 -0.58 0.36
N ASP A 117 22.89 -1.53 -0.17
CA ASP A 117 22.34 -1.45 -1.54
C ASP A 117 21.35 -0.29 -1.69
N CYS A 118 20.51 0.01 -0.69
CA CYS A 118 19.64 1.18 -0.70
C CYS A 118 20.43 2.49 -0.69
N TYR A 119 21.48 2.61 0.13
CA TYR A 119 22.33 3.81 0.14
C TYR A 119 23.02 4.01 -1.20
N ARG A 120 23.58 2.95 -1.79
CA ARG A 120 24.18 3.00 -3.14
C ARG A 120 23.16 3.37 -4.21
N ALA A 121 21.93 2.88 -4.12
CA ALA A 121 20.87 3.27 -5.04
C ALA A 121 20.51 4.76 -4.91
N ALA A 122 20.46 5.28 -3.68
CA ALA A 122 20.22 6.69 -3.41
C ALA A 122 21.36 7.59 -3.91
N GLU A 123 22.62 7.13 -3.89
CA GLU A 123 23.75 7.84 -4.50
C GLU A 123 23.63 7.89 -6.05
N LEU A 124 23.19 6.80 -6.66
CA LEU A 124 23.05 6.69 -8.12
C LEU A 124 21.85 7.48 -8.66
N GLN A 125 20.77 7.58 -7.89
CA GLN A 125 19.56 8.34 -8.23
C GLN A 125 19.13 9.21 -7.05
N PRO A 126 19.76 10.39 -6.83
CA PRO A 126 19.53 11.21 -5.65
C PRO A 126 18.11 11.72 -5.46
N ASN A 127 17.30 11.78 -6.53
CA ASN A 127 15.92 12.26 -6.48
C ASN A 127 14.91 11.13 -6.23
N ASP A 128 15.30 9.85 -6.33
CA ASP A 128 14.38 8.73 -6.13
C ASP A 128 14.13 8.50 -4.63
N PRO A 129 12.89 8.63 -4.12
CA PRO A 129 12.57 8.35 -2.73
C PRO A 129 12.55 6.85 -2.41
N THR A 130 12.40 5.97 -3.41
CA THR A 130 12.14 4.54 -3.23
C THR A 130 13.17 3.80 -2.37
N PRO A 131 14.50 4.01 -2.50
CA PRO A 131 15.48 3.38 -1.61
C PRO A 131 15.25 3.73 -0.13
N TRP A 132 14.85 4.98 0.15
CA TRP A 132 14.54 5.45 1.49
C TRP A 132 13.23 4.87 2.02
N VAL A 133 12.24 4.64 1.15
CA VAL A 133 11.00 3.92 1.50
C VAL A 133 11.30 2.46 1.89
N VAL A 134 12.24 1.79 1.21
CA VAL A 134 12.70 0.46 1.61
C VAL A 134 13.40 0.50 2.96
N LEU A 135 14.34 1.43 3.16
CA LEU A 135 15.04 1.62 4.44
C LEU A 135 14.06 1.87 5.58
N LEU A 136 13.03 2.70 5.36
CA LEU A 136 11.99 2.97 6.36
C LEU A 136 11.25 1.68 6.74
N GLY A 137 10.93 0.85 5.74
CA GLY A 137 10.28 -0.44 5.94
C GLY A 137 11.15 -1.42 6.73
N MET A 138 12.46 -1.42 6.47
CA MET A 138 13.44 -2.23 7.20
C MET A 138 13.59 -1.77 8.65
N LEU A 139 13.73 -0.46 8.90
CA LEU A 139 13.84 0.09 10.25
C LEU A 139 12.57 -0.18 11.07
N ARG A 140 11.40 -0.10 10.44
CA ARG A 140 10.12 -0.48 11.05
C ARG A 140 10.08 -1.97 11.40
N LEU A 141 10.42 -2.86 10.46
CA LEU A 141 10.46 -4.31 10.68
C LEU A 141 11.40 -4.69 11.83
N LEU A 142 12.58 -4.07 11.87
CA LEU A 142 13.60 -4.29 12.89
C LEU A 142 13.36 -3.50 14.18
N ARG A 143 12.25 -2.75 14.25
CA ARG A 143 11.84 -1.92 15.39
C ARG A 143 12.96 -1.01 15.90
N CYS A 144 13.70 -0.39 14.98
CA CYS A 144 14.78 0.53 15.30
C CYS A 144 14.26 1.76 16.04
N ASN A 145 15.17 2.47 16.72
CA ASN A 145 14.84 3.66 17.51
C ASN A 145 14.29 4.80 16.61
N GLN A 146 13.53 5.71 17.23
CA GLN A 146 12.86 6.78 16.49
C GLN A 146 13.84 7.73 15.82
N GLN A 147 15.01 7.98 16.42
CA GLN A 147 16.00 8.92 15.85
C GLN A 147 16.46 8.46 14.46
N ASP A 148 16.72 7.16 14.28
CA ASP A 148 17.16 6.63 12.99
C ASP A 148 16.01 6.57 11.97
N VAL A 149 14.80 6.24 12.43
CA VAL A 149 13.59 6.28 11.59
C VAL A 149 13.31 7.69 11.08
N PHE A 150 13.39 8.72 11.93
CA PHE A 150 13.12 10.11 11.54
C PHE A 150 14.18 10.67 10.57
N LYS A 151 15.45 10.20 10.62
CA LYS A 151 16.46 10.54 9.61
C LYS A 151 16.03 10.03 8.22
N VAL A 152 15.65 8.76 8.11
CA VAL A 152 15.20 8.17 6.83
C VAL A 152 13.88 8.80 6.36
N TRP A 153 12.96 9.06 7.28
CA TRP A 153 11.71 9.77 6.99
C TRP A 153 11.96 11.16 6.38
N HIS A 154 12.96 11.89 6.88
CA HIS A 154 13.31 13.20 6.32
C HIS A 154 13.85 13.08 4.88
N GLU A 155 14.63 12.05 4.60
CA GLU A 155 15.12 11.78 3.23
C GLU A 155 13.96 11.47 2.27
N VAL A 156 12.98 10.68 2.69
CA VAL A 156 11.78 10.43 1.87
C VAL A 156 11.02 11.74 1.61
N THR A 157 10.66 12.46 2.67
CA THR A 157 9.80 13.65 2.57
C THR A 157 10.46 14.85 1.90
N THR A 158 11.79 14.90 1.87
CA THR A 158 12.55 15.90 1.09
C THR A 158 12.42 15.65 -0.42
N ARG A 159 12.29 14.38 -0.84
CA ARG A 159 12.18 13.99 -2.25
C ARG A 159 10.73 13.94 -2.72
N ASP A 160 9.85 13.40 -1.88
CA ASP A 160 8.41 13.32 -2.10
C ASP A 160 7.68 13.48 -0.77
N ALA A 161 7.27 14.72 -0.50
CA ALA A 161 6.56 15.12 0.72
C ALA A 161 5.22 14.40 0.91
N TRP A 162 4.66 13.78 -0.14
CA TRP A 162 3.36 13.12 -0.10
C TRP A 162 3.46 11.64 -0.48
N HIS A 163 4.64 11.03 -0.34
CA HIS A 163 4.86 9.64 -0.69
C HIS A 163 3.98 8.71 0.15
N ARG A 164 2.99 8.06 -0.47
CA ARG A 164 1.93 7.32 0.24
C ARG A 164 2.47 6.17 1.09
N GLU A 165 3.26 5.28 0.49
CA GLU A 165 3.76 4.09 1.20
C GLU A 165 4.56 4.47 2.46
N ALA A 166 5.41 5.49 2.37
CA ALA A 166 6.16 5.97 3.53
C ALA A 166 5.26 6.53 4.64
N HIS A 167 4.22 7.29 4.29
CA HIS A 167 3.26 7.78 5.29
C HIS A 167 2.53 6.63 5.99
N PHE A 168 2.12 5.60 5.24
CA PHE A 168 1.50 4.41 5.80
C PHE A 168 2.48 3.55 6.62
N GLN A 169 3.77 3.56 6.31
CA GLN A 169 4.79 2.93 7.14
C GLN A 169 5.03 3.71 8.44
N MET A 170 5.11 5.04 8.38
CA MET A 170 5.22 5.88 9.59
C MET A 170 3.98 5.75 10.48
N LEU A 171 2.78 5.73 9.90
CA LEU A 171 1.54 5.52 10.64
C LEU A 171 1.61 4.23 11.46
N ARG A 172 2.06 3.14 10.82
CA ARG A 172 2.18 1.83 11.47
C ARG A 172 3.32 1.78 12.48
N TYR A 173 4.48 2.37 12.18
CA TYR A 173 5.61 2.46 13.11
C TYR A 173 5.24 3.21 14.41
N LEU A 174 4.51 4.32 14.29
CA LEU A 174 4.06 5.15 15.42
C LEU A 174 2.84 4.57 16.13
N SER A 175 2.29 3.44 15.68
CA SER A 175 1.14 2.81 16.29
C SER A 175 1.50 2.09 17.61
N PRO A 176 0.52 1.92 18.54
CA PRO A 176 0.66 1.07 19.72
C PRO A 176 1.06 -0.38 19.46
N GLU A 177 0.72 -0.92 18.29
CA GLU A 177 1.05 -2.28 17.88
C GLU A 177 2.54 -2.47 17.60
N GLU A 178 3.20 -1.37 17.23
CA GLU A 178 4.61 -1.38 16.87
C GLU A 178 5.41 -0.52 17.85
N CYS A 179 6.06 0.55 17.40
CA CYS A 179 7.09 1.23 18.19
C CYS A 179 6.60 2.53 18.85
N GLY A 180 5.30 2.81 18.78
CA GLY A 180 4.74 4.08 19.25
C GLY A 180 3.55 3.92 20.19
N SER A 181 2.69 4.94 20.18
CA SER A 181 1.56 5.07 21.08
C SER A 181 0.36 5.66 20.35
N HIS A 182 -0.81 5.60 20.98
CA HIS A 182 -2.02 6.13 20.35
C HIS A 182 -1.92 7.65 20.16
N SER A 183 -1.30 8.37 21.10
CA SER A 183 -1.08 9.80 20.97
C SER A 183 -0.12 10.13 19.82
N GLN A 184 1.01 9.41 19.70
CA GLN A 184 1.96 9.62 18.60
C GLN A 184 1.33 9.40 17.24
N LEU A 185 0.50 8.37 17.10
CA LEU A 185 -0.25 8.10 15.87
C LEU A 185 -1.23 9.23 15.54
N LEU A 186 -2.01 9.71 16.52
CA LEU A 186 -2.97 10.80 16.31
C LEU A 186 -2.25 12.13 15.99
N ASP A 187 -1.17 12.45 16.71
CA ASP A 187 -0.34 13.63 16.47
C ASP A 187 0.24 13.62 15.05
N PHE A 188 0.68 12.44 14.57
CA PHE A 188 1.14 12.27 13.20
C PHE A 188 0.02 12.51 12.17
N VAL A 189 -1.15 11.89 12.36
CA VAL A 189 -2.30 12.09 11.46
C VAL A 189 -2.72 13.56 11.42
N ASP A 190 -2.78 14.24 12.58
CA ASP A 190 -3.16 15.65 12.64
C ASP A 190 -2.10 16.56 12.03
N SER A 191 -0.82 16.26 12.24
CA SER A 191 0.30 16.96 11.58
C SER A 191 0.22 16.85 10.06
N VAL A 192 0.01 15.64 9.52
CA VAL A 192 -0.17 15.44 8.07
C VAL A 192 -1.41 16.18 7.57
N ARG A 193 -2.56 16.00 8.24
CA ARG A 193 -3.84 16.63 7.86
C ARG A 193 -3.76 18.15 7.79
N SER A 194 -3.09 18.79 8.75
CA SER A 194 -2.91 20.24 8.78
C SER A 194 -2.06 20.80 7.62
N ARG A 195 -1.27 19.96 6.97
CA ARG A 195 -0.42 20.33 5.84
C ARG A 195 -1.04 20.03 4.49
N ILE A 196 -2.07 19.17 4.42
CA ILE A 196 -2.74 18.82 3.16
C ILE A 196 -3.42 20.09 2.62
N PRO A 197 -3.11 20.51 1.37
CA PRO A 197 -3.77 21.64 0.76
C PRO A 197 -5.28 21.40 0.60
N ALA A 198 -6.10 22.38 0.98
CA ALA A 198 -7.56 22.26 1.02
C ALA A 198 -8.24 21.93 -0.34
N ALA A 199 -7.54 22.15 -1.47
CA ALA A 199 -8.09 22.01 -2.81
C ALA A 199 -7.64 20.76 -3.57
N THR A 200 -6.94 19.81 -2.93
CA THR A 200 -6.32 18.67 -3.64
C THR A 200 -6.81 17.31 -3.11
N PRO A 201 -7.97 16.80 -3.55
CA PRO A 201 -8.41 15.44 -3.24
C PRO A 201 -7.49 14.35 -3.82
N ALA A 202 -6.53 14.72 -4.68
CA ALA A 202 -5.60 13.82 -5.35
C ALA A 202 -4.26 13.61 -4.63
N VAL A 203 -4.05 14.14 -3.42
CA VAL A 203 -2.80 13.86 -2.68
C VAL A 203 -2.80 12.38 -2.26
N PRO A 204 -1.75 11.60 -2.55
CA PRO A 204 -1.75 10.16 -2.27
C PRO A 204 -2.02 9.77 -0.79
N VAL A 205 -1.75 10.68 0.16
CA VAL A 205 -1.90 10.43 1.61
C VAL A 205 -3.30 10.71 2.16
N VAL A 206 -4.30 11.05 1.33
CA VAL A 206 -5.67 11.37 1.78
C VAL A 206 -6.32 10.24 2.59
N GLY A 207 -5.88 9.00 2.39
CA GLY A 207 -6.33 7.81 3.11
C GLY A 207 -5.87 7.70 4.57
N LEU A 208 -4.90 8.50 5.01
CA LEU A 208 -4.18 8.24 6.27
C LEU A 208 -5.08 8.31 7.52
N GLU A 209 -5.98 9.29 7.58
CA GLU A 209 -6.90 9.44 8.71
C GLU A 209 -7.90 8.28 8.78
N LEU A 210 -8.38 7.82 7.63
CA LEU A 210 -9.31 6.69 7.58
C LEU A 210 -8.60 5.38 7.93
N ALA A 211 -7.34 5.22 7.51
CA ALA A 211 -6.52 4.07 7.88
C ALA A 211 -6.32 3.99 9.39
N ALA A 212 -5.98 5.11 10.03
CA ALA A 212 -5.87 5.21 11.48
C ALA A 212 -7.17 4.82 12.20
N ALA A 213 -8.33 5.23 11.67
CA ALA A 213 -9.63 4.87 12.23
C ALA A 213 -9.97 3.37 12.06
N VAL A 214 -9.61 2.79 10.91
CA VAL A 214 -9.76 1.34 10.65
C VAL A 214 -8.87 0.52 11.58
N ASP A 215 -7.60 0.90 11.75
CA ASP A 215 -6.69 0.20 12.66
C ASP A 215 -7.15 0.34 14.12
N HIS A 216 -7.64 1.52 14.51
CA HIS A 216 -8.23 1.71 15.84
C HIS A 216 -9.50 0.86 16.06
N HIS A 217 -10.33 0.71 15.02
CA HIS A 217 -11.49 -0.19 15.03
C HIS A 217 -11.07 -1.60 15.37
N HIS A 218 -10.15 -2.13 14.57
CA HIS A 218 -9.71 -3.50 14.65
C HIS A 218 -9.04 -3.79 15.98
N ARG A 219 -8.17 -2.89 16.45
CA ARG A 219 -7.58 -2.98 17.79
C ARG A 219 -8.64 -3.06 18.89
N THR A 220 -9.71 -2.28 18.79
CA THR A 220 -10.79 -2.26 19.78
C THR A 220 -11.61 -3.55 19.74
N VAL A 221 -11.90 -4.06 18.54
CA VAL A 221 -12.58 -5.36 18.36
C VAL A 221 -11.72 -6.51 18.89
N ALA A 222 -10.43 -6.54 18.55
CA ALA A 222 -9.48 -7.58 18.95
C ALA A 222 -9.26 -7.67 20.46
N ARG A 223 -9.43 -6.57 21.21
CA ARG A 223 -9.39 -6.57 22.69
C ARG A 223 -10.55 -7.34 23.33
N GLY A 224 -11.64 -7.57 22.60
CA GLY A 224 -12.82 -8.28 23.09
C GLY A 224 -13.61 -7.53 24.18
N GLY A 225 -14.53 -8.26 24.81
CA GLY A 225 -15.36 -7.75 25.91
C GLY A 225 -16.30 -6.61 25.52
N VAL A 226 -16.67 -5.79 26.52
CA VAL A 226 -17.59 -4.66 26.34
C VAL A 226 -17.08 -3.66 25.29
N ASN A 227 -15.77 -3.45 25.21
CA ASN A 227 -15.18 -2.54 24.24
C ASN A 227 -15.41 -2.99 22.80
N ALA A 228 -15.31 -4.29 22.51
CA ALA A 228 -15.61 -4.82 21.18
C ALA A 228 -17.08 -4.61 20.79
N LEU A 229 -18.02 -4.79 21.73
CA LEU A 229 -19.45 -4.53 21.51
C LEU A 229 -19.73 -3.05 21.21
N LEU A 230 -18.91 -2.15 21.78
CA LEU A 230 -19.02 -0.71 21.60
C LEU A 230 -18.11 -0.16 20.49
N ALA A 231 -17.30 -1.00 19.83
CA ALA A 231 -16.32 -0.56 18.84
C ALA A 231 -16.96 0.21 17.68
N ARG A 232 -18.23 -0.08 17.36
CA ARG A 232 -18.99 0.66 16.35
C ARG A 232 -19.23 2.13 16.73
N ARG A 233 -19.33 2.46 18.02
CA ARG A 233 -19.59 3.84 18.49
C ARG A 233 -18.49 4.82 18.09
N GLN A 234 -17.26 4.34 17.86
CA GLN A 234 -16.18 5.21 17.39
C GLN A 234 -16.49 5.86 16.03
N TRP A 235 -17.27 5.16 15.18
CA TRP A 235 -17.62 5.65 13.85
C TRP A 235 -18.65 6.78 13.88
N ALA A 236 -19.33 6.96 15.02
CA ALA A 236 -20.24 8.08 15.28
C ALA A 236 -19.53 9.27 15.94
N THR A 237 -18.20 9.22 16.10
CA THR A 237 -17.46 10.41 16.55
C THR A 237 -17.39 11.43 15.43
N ALA A 238 -17.45 12.73 15.77
CA ALA A 238 -17.37 13.81 14.78
C ALA A 238 -16.14 13.71 13.87
N ARG A 239 -15.01 13.21 14.39
CA ARG A 239 -13.78 12.97 13.62
C ARG A 239 -14.00 11.88 12.55
N ALA A 240 -14.52 10.72 12.93
CA ALA A 240 -14.76 9.62 12.00
C ALA A 240 -15.82 9.98 10.96
N GLU A 241 -16.91 10.64 11.37
CA GLU A 241 -17.96 11.11 10.45
C GLU A 241 -17.40 12.11 9.43
N THR A 242 -16.59 13.06 9.88
CA THR A 242 -15.94 14.04 8.99
C THR A 242 -14.99 13.35 8.01
N ALA A 243 -14.19 12.39 8.46
CA ALA A 243 -13.26 11.64 7.60
C ALA A 243 -14.02 10.83 6.54
N LEU A 244 -15.07 10.10 6.95
CA LEU A 244 -15.93 9.34 6.04
C LEU A 244 -16.62 10.25 5.02
N GLN A 245 -17.19 11.38 5.47
CA GLN A 245 -17.89 12.30 4.58
C GLN A 245 -16.95 12.92 3.54
N ARG A 246 -15.75 13.33 3.94
CA ARG A 246 -14.73 13.86 3.01
C ARG A 246 -14.33 12.82 1.96
N ALA A 247 -14.05 11.59 2.39
CA ALA A 247 -13.68 10.51 1.47
C ALA A 247 -14.84 10.19 0.49
N LEU A 248 -16.06 10.09 1.00
CA LEU A 248 -17.25 9.77 0.19
C LEU A 248 -17.57 10.84 -0.85
N THR A 249 -17.30 12.12 -0.56
CA THR A 249 -17.67 13.23 -1.45
C THR A 249 -17.00 13.13 -2.82
N ASP A 250 -15.73 12.72 -2.87
CA ASP A 250 -14.95 12.75 -4.11
C ASP A 250 -14.35 11.41 -4.53
N TRP A 251 -13.97 10.53 -3.61
CA TRP A 251 -13.16 9.36 -3.96
C TRP A 251 -13.85 8.38 -4.91
N PRO A 252 -15.15 8.05 -4.76
CA PRO A 252 -15.82 7.09 -5.64
C PRO A 252 -15.97 7.59 -7.08
N THR A 253 -15.84 8.90 -7.30
CA THR A 253 -15.95 9.49 -8.64
C THR A 253 -14.72 9.13 -9.48
N PRO A 254 -14.90 8.52 -10.67
CA PRO A 254 -13.78 8.14 -11.53
C PRO A 254 -12.84 9.31 -11.85
N GLY A 255 -11.53 9.09 -11.68
CA GLY A 255 -10.49 10.07 -11.99
C GLY A 255 -10.22 11.12 -10.91
N ARG A 256 -10.94 11.10 -9.77
CA ARG A 256 -10.64 12.00 -8.64
C ARG A 256 -9.40 11.61 -7.86
N LEU A 257 -9.20 10.31 -7.65
CA LEU A 257 -7.96 9.76 -7.11
C LEU A 257 -7.03 9.41 -8.27
N GLY A 258 -5.86 10.07 -8.31
CA GLY A 258 -4.87 9.90 -9.39
C GLY A 258 -3.66 9.04 -9.01
N HIS A 259 -3.54 8.66 -7.74
CA HIS A 259 -2.42 7.87 -7.23
C HIS A 259 -2.60 6.38 -7.52
N ALA A 260 -1.49 5.66 -7.62
CA ALA A 260 -1.41 4.27 -8.07
C ALA A 260 -2.17 3.27 -7.19
N THR A 261 -2.47 3.64 -5.94
CA THR A 261 -3.18 2.78 -4.98
C THR A 261 -4.59 3.28 -4.63
N ALA A 262 -5.19 4.11 -5.48
CA ALA A 262 -6.55 4.63 -5.32
C ALA A 262 -7.60 3.55 -5.03
N LEU A 263 -7.55 2.41 -5.72
CA LEU A 263 -8.47 1.29 -5.48
C LEU A 263 -8.31 0.66 -4.09
N ALA A 264 -7.13 0.73 -3.48
CA ALA A 264 -6.92 0.29 -2.10
C ALA A 264 -7.60 1.25 -1.11
N ASP A 265 -7.56 2.56 -1.37
CA ASP A 265 -8.27 3.54 -0.54
C ASP A 265 -9.80 3.42 -0.67
N LEU A 266 -10.29 3.06 -1.86
CA LEU A 266 -11.71 2.74 -2.04
C LEU A 266 -12.13 1.45 -1.33
N ASN A 267 -11.28 0.43 -1.31
CA ASN A 267 -11.52 -0.78 -0.50
C ASN A 267 -11.58 -0.45 1.00
N MET A 268 -10.66 0.40 1.47
CA MET A 268 -10.68 0.91 2.85
C MET A 268 -11.94 1.71 3.16
N LEU A 269 -12.38 2.59 2.26
CA LEU A 269 -13.60 3.36 2.42
C LEU A 269 -14.85 2.47 2.48
N ALA A 270 -14.96 1.50 1.56
CA ALA A 270 -16.07 0.54 1.57
C ALA A 270 -16.13 -0.23 2.89
N TYR A 271 -14.98 -0.72 3.37
CA TYR A 271 -14.88 -1.38 4.67
C TYR A 271 -15.31 -0.47 5.81
N ALA A 272 -14.78 0.75 5.88
CA ALA A 272 -15.11 1.69 6.95
C ALA A 272 -16.61 2.06 6.97
N LEU A 273 -17.24 2.24 5.81
CA LEU A 273 -18.67 2.52 5.70
C LEU A 273 -19.52 1.32 6.17
N VAL A 274 -19.11 0.09 5.86
CA VAL A 274 -19.74 -1.13 6.38
C VAL A 274 -19.66 -1.17 7.91
N GLN A 275 -18.47 -0.95 8.48
CA GLN A 275 -18.29 -0.93 9.93
C GLN A 275 -19.09 0.20 10.60
N ALA A 276 -19.24 1.34 9.92
CA ALA A 276 -20.08 2.47 10.33
C ALA A 276 -21.60 2.27 10.11
N ASN A 277 -22.04 1.15 9.53
CA ASN A 277 -23.44 0.88 9.15
C ASN A 277 -24.01 1.80 8.05
N ARG A 278 -23.16 2.50 7.31
CA ARG A 278 -23.55 3.41 6.22
C ARG A 278 -23.69 2.63 4.91
N LEU A 279 -24.59 1.64 4.90
CA LEU A 279 -24.71 0.69 3.79
C LEU A 279 -25.08 1.35 2.44
N PRO A 280 -25.99 2.35 2.36
CA PRO A 280 -26.27 3.02 1.10
C PRO A 280 -25.04 3.69 0.48
N ASP A 281 -24.21 4.34 1.31
CA ASP A 281 -22.97 4.95 0.87
C ASP A 281 -21.94 3.90 0.46
N ALA A 282 -21.84 2.79 1.22
CA ALA A 282 -20.97 1.67 0.86
C ALA A 282 -21.34 1.09 -0.52
N ALA A 283 -22.62 1.09 -0.90
CA ALA A 283 -23.08 0.61 -2.20
C ALA A 283 -22.48 1.41 -3.36
N GLU A 284 -22.37 2.73 -3.21
CA GLU A 284 -21.70 3.59 -4.20
C GLU A 284 -20.23 3.20 -4.36
N VAL A 285 -19.53 3.04 -3.24
CA VAL A 285 -18.11 2.67 -3.25
C VAL A 285 -17.88 1.27 -3.82
N PHE A 286 -18.72 0.28 -3.48
CA PHE A 286 -18.65 -1.06 -4.06
C PHE A 286 -18.86 -1.07 -5.58
N ARG A 287 -19.73 -0.19 -6.12
CA ARG A 287 -19.88 -0.03 -7.57
C ARG A 287 -18.63 0.56 -8.21
N ALA A 288 -17.98 1.53 -7.55
CA ALA A 288 -16.74 2.14 -8.02
C ALA A 288 -15.55 1.15 -7.99
N VAL A 289 -15.45 0.33 -6.94
CA VAL A 289 -14.39 -0.70 -6.79
C VAL A 289 -14.59 -1.87 -7.74
N GLY A 290 -15.84 -2.26 -8.00
CA GLY A 290 -16.17 -3.46 -8.77
C GLY A 290 -15.71 -4.74 -8.06
N GLY A 291 -15.02 -5.63 -8.79
CA GLY A 291 -14.53 -6.91 -8.25
C GLY A 291 -13.10 -6.89 -7.74
N THR A 292 -12.47 -5.72 -7.60
CA THR A 292 -11.07 -5.59 -7.18
C THR A 292 -10.95 -5.57 -5.66
N VAL A 293 -10.45 -6.67 -5.09
CA VAL A 293 -10.28 -6.84 -3.64
C VAL A 293 -8.82 -6.60 -3.26
N THR A 294 -8.60 -5.91 -2.13
CA THR A 294 -7.29 -5.79 -1.48
C THR A 294 -7.21 -6.64 -0.21
N PRO A 295 -6.04 -7.20 0.16
CA PRO A 295 -5.89 -7.99 1.38
C PRO A 295 -6.27 -7.20 2.63
N TRP A 296 -5.74 -5.98 2.80
CA TRP A 296 -6.18 -5.06 3.85
C TRP A 296 -7.23 -4.09 3.27
N PRO A 297 -8.30 -3.76 4.02
CA PRO A 297 -8.62 -4.22 5.37
C PRO A 297 -9.45 -5.52 5.45
N TRP A 298 -9.89 -6.09 4.33
CA TRP A 298 -10.83 -7.23 4.33
C TRP A 298 -10.30 -8.50 5.00
N GLY A 299 -8.98 -8.64 5.07
CA GLY A 299 -8.28 -9.76 5.70
C GLY A 299 -8.17 -9.66 7.23
N LEU A 300 -8.65 -8.57 7.84
CA LEU A 300 -8.56 -8.34 9.28
C LEU A 300 -9.40 -9.33 10.11
N ASP A 301 -10.50 -9.83 9.54
CA ASP A 301 -11.47 -10.72 10.20
C ASP A 301 -11.66 -12.08 9.49
N GLY A 302 -10.83 -12.39 8.49
CA GLY A 302 -10.93 -13.66 7.75
C GLY A 302 -10.37 -13.59 6.33
N ASP A 303 -10.86 -14.45 5.43
CA ASP A 303 -10.45 -14.41 4.02
C ASP A 303 -10.96 -13.11 3.35
N PRO A 304 -10.05 -12.31 2.74
CA PRO A 304 -10.43 -11.00 2.21
C PRO A 304 -11.45 -11.06 1.08
N VAL A 305 -11.39 -12.10 0.22
CA VAL A 305 -12.29 -12.23 -0.92
C VAL A 305 -13.70 -12.60 -0.44
N GLN A 306 -13.80 -13.53 0.50
CA GLN A 306 -15.08 -13.92 1.10
C GLN A 306 -15.73 -12.77 1.85
N GLN A 307 -14.97 -12.04 2.68
CA GLN A 307 -15.47 -10.88 3.42
C GLN A 307 -15.99 -9.79 2.47
N PHE A 308 -15.19 -9.41 1.48
CA PHE A 308 -15.60 -8.43 0.47
C PHE A 308 -16.85 -8.89 -0.29
N ALA A 309 -16.86 -10.13 -0.79
CA ALA A 309 -17.96 -10.65 -1.60
C ALA A 309 -19.28 -10.72 -0.82
N SER A 310 -19.22 -11.12 0.45
CA SER A 310 -20.38 -11.17 1.34
C SER A 310 -21.01 -9.78 1.51
N TRP A 311 -20.21 -8.77 1.88
CA TRP A 311 -20.69 -7.41 2.07
C TRP A 311 -21.15 -6.78 0.76
N GLN A 312 -20.42 -6.97 -0.34
CA GLN A 312 -20.83 -6.48 -1.66
C GLN A 312 -22.19 -7.07 -2.05
N ALA A 313 -22.40 -8.39 -1.87
CA ALA A 313 -23.66 -9.05 -2.18
C ALA A 313 -24.80 -8.64 -1.25
N GLN A 314 -24.51 -8.25 0.00
CA GLN A 314 -25.52 -7.75 0.93
C GLN A 314 -25.94 -6.32 0.61
N VAL A 315 -24.98 -5.46 0.26
CA VAL A 315 -25.18 -4.01 0.09
C VAL A 315 -25.71 -3.66 -1.31
N LEU A 316 -25.45 -4.48 -2.33
CA LEU A 316 -25.91 -4.25 -3.71
C LEU A 316 -27.26 -4.93 -4.04
N ARG A 317 -27.94 -5.51 -3.06
CA ARG A 317 -29.32 -6.01 -3.20
C ARG A 317 -30.30 -4.85 -3.31
#